data_AF-A0A529W542-F1
#
_entry.id   AF-A0A529W542-F1
#
_cell.length_a   1.000
_cell.length_b   1.000
_cell.length_c   1.000
_cell.angle_alpha   90.00
_cell.angle_beta   90.00
_cell.angle_gamma   90.00
#
_symmetry.space_group_name_H-M   'P 1'
#
loop_
_entity.id
_entity.type
_entity.pdbx_description
1 polymer ?
#
loop_
_entity_poly.entity_id
_entity_poly.type
_entity_poly.pdbx_seq_one_letter_code
_entity_poly.pdbx_strand_id
1 'polypeptide(L)'
;VRMRETARLGAITLSERMLPAPSGADADRAILDALREHGLSLLDWGKEAETLRQRLGWLHRGLGAPWPDVSDEALVERLDDWLLPFLSGDASMAAIKPGTLSSALMALVPHDLQRKVDALAPTHFDAPSGSHVPIRYDGEWPVLAVRVQELFGLDRHPSIANGTVLLTLELLSPAHRPIQTTRDLPGFWRGSWADVRTDMRGRYPKHVWPENPLLATATSRAKPRGT
;
A
#
# COMPACT_ATOMS: atom_id res chain seq x y z
N VAL A 1 2.44 22.31 16.90
CA VAL A 1 3.36 23.42 16.54
C VAL A 1 3.63 24.27 17.78
N ARG A 2 4.87 24.74 18.02
CA ARG A 2 5.20 25.67 19.12
C ARG A 2 5.50 27.04 18.52
N MET A 3 4.82 28.08 18.99
CA MET A 3 5.01 29.45 18.50
C MET A 3 5.74 30.27 19.57
N ARG A 4 6.82 30.96 19.19
CA ARG A 4 7.48 31.94 20.07
C ARG A 4 7.54 33.29 19.41
N GLU A 5 7.37 34.32 20.21
CA GLU A 5 7.68 35.70 19.86
C GLU A 5 9.04 36.05 20.47
N THR A 6 9.96 36.59 19.66
CA THR A 6 11.26 37.07 20.13
C THR A 6 11.48 38.52 19.74
N ALA A 7 11.66 39.39 20.72
CA ALA A 7 12.14 40.75 20.49
C ALA A 7 13.67 40.74 20.47
N ARG A 8 14.30 41.33 19.44
CA ARG A 8 15.76 41.35 19.28
C ARG A 8 16.27 42.76 18.99
N LEU A 9 17.41 43.13 19.58
CA LEU A 9 18.20 44.29 19.18
C LEU A 9 19.52 43.79 18.58
N GLY A 10 19.58 43.77 17.25
CA GLY A 10 20.68 43.10 16.54
C GLY A 10 20.74 41.62 16.90
N ALA A 11 21.89 41.16 17.41
CA ALA A 11 22.09 39.78 17.84
C ALA A 11 21.58 39.48 19.27
N ILE A 12 21.18 40.49 20.03
CA ILE A 12 20.77 40.35 21.44
C ILE A 12 19.27 40.08 21.50
N THR A 13 18.86 38.94 22.05
CA THR A 13 17.46 38.66 22.39
C THR A 13 17.07 39.48 23.63
N LEU A 14 16.14 40.42 23.46
CA LEU A 14 15.61 41.28 24.52
C LEU A 14 14.52 40.57 25.34
N SER A 15 13.65 39.82 24.66
CA SER A 15 12.62 39.02 25.30
C SER A 15 12.20 37.86 24.40
N GLU A 16 11.74 36.79 25.04
CA GLU A 16 11.18 35.61 24.39
C GLU A 16 9.93 35.19 25.16
N ARG A 17 8.78 35.13 24.50
CA ARG A 17 7.55 34.57 25.09
C ARG A 17 7.01 33.43 24.24
N MET A 18 6.56 32.37 24.91
CA MET A 18 5.76 31.34 24.28
C MET A 18 4.37 31.93 24.00
N LEU A 19 3.95 31.90 22.74
CA LEU A 19 2.60 32.26 22.35
C LEU A 19 1.68 31.03 22.48
N PRO A 20 0.36 31.23 22.69
CA PRO A 20 -0.58 30.14 22.52
C PRO A 20 -0.43 29.53 21.12
N ALA A 21 -0.69 28.24 21.00
CA ALA A 21 -0.70 27.60 19.70
C ALA A 21 -1.71 28.32 18.80
N PRO A 22 -1.41 28.51 17.50
CA PRO A 22 -2.37 29.06 16.56
C PRO A 22 -3.61 28.16 16.51
N SER A 23 -4.75 28.73 16.12
CA SER A 23 -6.02 28.02 15.96
C SER A 23 -6.73 28.45 14.68
N GLY A 24 -7.66 27.63 14.20
CA GLY A 24 -8.40 27.89 12.97
C GLY A 24 -7.47 27.97 11.75
N ALA A 25 -7.73 28.92 10.86
CA ALA A 25 -6.98 29.05 9.61
C ALA A 25 -5.46 29.28 9.80
N ASP A 26 -5.04 29.90 10.90
CA ASP A 26 -3.61 30.11 11.19
C ASP A 26 -2.93 28.80 11.61
N ALA A 27 -3.66 27.90 12.29
CA ALA A 27 -3.16 26.58 12.62
C ALA A 27 -3.00 25.71 11.38
N ASP A 28 -4.00 25.75 10.49
CA ASP A 28 -3.99 25.02 9.23
C ASP A 28 -2.83 25.48 8.37
N ARG A 29 -2.62 26.79 8.23
CA ARG A 29 -1.48 27.35 7.49
C ARG A 29 -0.15 26.90 8.08
N ALA A 30 0.00 26.96 9.41
CA ALA A 30 1.22 26.51 10.07
C ALA A 30 1.48 25.01 9.86
N ILE A 31 0.44 24.18 9.76
CA ILE A 31 0.56 22.78 9.38
C ILE A 31 1.05 22.65 7.94
N LEU A 32 0.42 23.34 6.99
CA LEU A 32 0.79 23.25 5.58
C LEU A 32 2.23 23.73 5.35
N ASP A 33 2.64 24.83 5.97
CA ASP A 33 4.00 25.35 5.87
C ASP A 33 5.04 24.35 6.40
N ALA A 34 4.75 23.69 7.54
CA ALA A 34 5.61 22.64 8.07
C ALA A 34 5.72 21.44 7.12
N LEU A 35 4.64 21.07 6.42
CA LEU A 35 4.67 20.00 5.42
C LEU A 35 5.44 20.39 4.15
N ARG A 36 5.37 21.67 3.73
CA ARG A 36 6.19 22.18 2.62
C ARG A 36 7.67 22.19 2.97
N GLU A 37 8.03 22.54 4.20
CA GLU A 37 9.42 22.65 4.64
C GLU A 37 10.06 21.28 4.94
N HIS A 38 9.31 20.35 5.55
CA HIS A 38 9.85 19.10 6.07
C HIS A 38 9.31 17.85 5.37
N GLY A 39 8.38 18.00 4.44
CA GLY A 39 7.79 16.91 3.67
C GLY A 39 6.66 16.16 4.37
N LEU A 40 6.07 15.23 3.63
CA LEU A 40 4.89 14.48 4.06
C LEU A 40 5.19 13.34 5.05
N SER A 41 6.46 13.06 5.33
CA SER A 41 6.87 12.08 6.35
C SER A 41 6.47 12.48 7.77
N LEU A 42 6.06 13.73 7.98
CA LEU A 42 5.49 14.19 9.25
C LEU A 42 4.06 13.67 9.51
N LEU A 43 3.36 13.22 8.47
CA LEU A 43 2.01 12.70 8.57
C LEU A 43 2.01 11.23 8.99
N ASP A 44 1.08 10.85 9.87
CA ASP A 44 0.79 9.44 10.12
C ASP A 44 -0.16 8.91 9.04
N TRP A 45 0.44 8.33 7.99
CA TRP A 45 -0.29 7.73 6.88
C TRP A 45 -1.11 6.50 7.29
N GLY A 46 -0.70 5.79 8.34
CA GLY A 46 -1.20 4.45 8.62
C GLY A 46 -1.10 3.49 7.43
N LYS A 47 -1.61 2.27 7.59
CA LYS A 47 -1.57 1.28 6.50
C LYS A 47 -2.56 1.61 5.38
N GLU A 48 -3.72 2.15 5.73
CA GLU A 48 -4.83 2.36 4.79
C GLU A 48 -4.53 3.48 3.79
N ALA A 49 -4.14 4.67 4.26
CA ALA A 49 -3.87 5.78 3.36
C ALA A 49 -2.62 5.53 2.53
N GLU A 50 -1.58 4.89 3.11
CA GLU A 50 -0.40 4.48 2.37
C GLU A 50 -0.74 3.48 1.25
N THR A 51 -1.57 2.46 1.53
CA THR A 51 -2.01 1.50 0.50
C THR A 51 -2.82 2.20 -0.59
N LEU A 52 -3.73 3.12 -0.23
CA LEU A 52 -4.48 3.90 -1.21
C LEU A 52 -3.55 4.75 -2.07
N ARG A 53 -2.60 5.44 -1.45
CA ARG A 53 -1.60 6.27 -2.14
C ARG A 53 -0.79 5.45 -3.15
N GLN A 54 -0.32 4.27 -2.77
CA GLN A 54 0.41 3.37 -3.68
C GLN A 54 -0.45 2.93 -4.86
N ARG A 55 -1.73 2.59 -4.62
CA ARG A 55 -2.68 2.20 -5.67
C ARG A 55 -2.95 3.34 -6.65
N LEU A 56 -3.20 4.54 -6.14
CA LEU A 56 -3.43 5.73 -6.98
C LEU A 56 -2.16 6.10 -7.77
N GLY A 57 -1.00 6.05 -7.14
CA GLY A 57 0.28 6.29 -7.81
C GLY A 57 0.56 5.27 -8.91
N TRP A 58 0.23 3.99 -8.67
CA TRP A 58 0.34 2.95 -9.69
C TRP A 58 -0.62 3.17 -10.87
N LEU A 59 -1.89 3.53 -10.59
CA LEU A 59 -2.86 3.88 -11.63
C LEU A 59 -2.42 5.09 -12.45
N HIS A 60 -1.88 6.12 -11.80
CA HIS A 60 -1.34 7.29 -12.47
C HIS A 60 -0.17 6.95 -13.39
N ARG A 61 0.80 6.15 -12.93
CA ARG A 61 1.94 5.73 -13.76
C ARG A 61 1.52 4.85 -14.95
N GLY A 62 0.54 3.96 -14.74
CA GLY A 62 0.12 2.99 -15.75
C GLY A 62 -0.88 3.52 -16.77
N LEU A 63 -1.88 4.29 -16.32
CA LEU A 63 -2.99 4.78 -17.15
C LEU A 63 -2.92 6.29 -17.42
N GLY A 64 -2.11 7.05 -16.68
CA GLY A 64 -1.97 8.49 -16.83
C GLY A 64 -3.23 9.26 -16.40
N ALA A 65 -3.46 10.40 -17.05
CA ALA A 65 -4.65 11.21 -16.80
C ALA A 65 -5.95 10.42 -17.07
N PRO A 66 -7.01 10.61 -16.25
CA PRO A 66 -7.16 11.64 -15.22
C PRO A 66 -6.88 11.13 -13.79
N TRP A 67 -6.11 10.05 -13.62
CA TRP A 67 -5.66 9.62 -12.30
C TRP A 67 -4.69 10.65 -11.70
N PRO A 68 -4.85 11.03 -10.42
CA PRO A 68 -4.03 12.08 -9.83
C PRO A 68 -2.59 11.60 -9.60
N ASP A 69 -1.64 12.49 -9.83
CA ASP A 69 -0.29 12.31 -9.33
C ASP A 69 -0.30 12.48 -7.80
N VAL A 70 0.16 11.44 -7.09
CA VAL A 70 0.23 11.37 -5.63
C VAL A 70 1.67 11.13 -5.14
N SER A 71 2.67 11.49 -5.95
CA SER A 71 4.07 11.62 -5.53
C SER A 71 4.21 12.64 -4.39
N ASP A 72 5.33 12.57 -3.64
CA ASP A 72 5.56 13.50 -2.53
C ASP A 72 5.57 14.94 -3.05
N GLU A 73 6.27 15.17 -4.16
CA GLU A 73 6.37 16.46 -4.83
C GLU A 73 5.00 16.99 -5.23
N ALA A 74 4.22 16.17 -5.95
CA ALA A 74 2.88 16.53 -6.39
C ALA A 74 1.94 16.90 -5.23
N LEU A 75 1.96 16.11 -4.14
CA LEU A 75 1.09 16.31 -3.00
C LEU A 75 1.51 17.53 -2.16
N VAL A 76 2.80 17.81 -2.05
CA VAL A 76 3.32 19.02 -1.37
C VAL A 76 2.92 20.28 -2.12
N GLU A 77 3.02 20.28 -3.46
CA GLU A 77 2.65 21.44 -4.29
C GLU A 77 1.16 21.81 -4.19
N ARG A 78 0.28 20.82 -3.98
CA ARG A 78 -1.18 21.00 -4.00
C ARG A 78 -1.84 20.86 -2.62
N LEU A 79 -1.09 21.02 -1.53
CA LEU A 79 -1.56 20.86 -0.14
C LEU A 79 -2.88 21.62 0.14
N ASP A 80 -3.02 22.83 -0.41
CA ASP A 80 -4.20 23.68 -0.26
C ASP A 80 -5.44 23.08 -0.94
N ASP A 81 -5.27 22.25 -1.96
CA ASP A 81 -6.36 21.63 -2.71
C ASP A 81 -6.84 20.34 -2.06
N TRP A 82 -5.90 19.49 -1.63
CA TRP A 82 -6.24 18.14 -1.18
C TRP A 82 -6.34 17.99 0.34
N LEU A 83 -5.48 18.66 1.11
CA LEU A 83 -5.39 18.47 2.55
C LEU A 83 -6.11 19.56 3.34
N LEU A 84 -5.97 20.83 2.94
CA LEU A 84 -6.59 21.98 3.63
C LEU A 84 -8.10 21.81 3.88
N PRO A 85 -8.93 21.31 2.93
CA PRO A 85 -10.37 21.14 3.18
C PRO A 85 -10.70 20.14 4.30
N PHE A 86 -9.72 19.33 4.73
CA PHE A 86 -9.87 18.29 5.74
C PHE A 86 -9.23 18.65 7.09
N LEU A 87 -8.59 19.83 7.19
CA LEU A 87 -8.03 20.29 8.45
C LEU A 87 -9.13 20.92 9.34
N SER A 88 -8.98 20.75 10.65
CA SER A 88 -9.97 21.18 11.65
C SER A 88 -9.65 22.52 12.32
N GLY A 89 -8.53 23.18 11.96
CA GLY A 89 -8.03 24.35 12.68
C GLY A 89 -7.22 24.02 13.93
N ASP A 90 -6.79 22.77 14.10
CA ASP A 90 -5.97 22.32 15.23
C ASP A 90 -4.48 22.32 14.86
N ALA A 91 -3.62 23.01 15.62
CA ALA A 91 -2.18 23.11 15.32
C ALA A 91 -1.36 21.85 15.71
N SER A 92 -1.85 20.68 15.33
CA SER A 92 -1.30 19.37 15.69
C SER A 92 -1.35 18.38 14.53
N MET A 93 -0.17 17.91 14.09
CA MET A 93 -0.07 16.83 13.10
C MET A 93 -0.78 15.55 13.58
N ALA A 94 -0.77 15.28 14.88
CA ALA A 94 -1.41 14.10 15.46
C ALA A 94 -2.96 14.16 15.40
N ALA A 95 -3.54 15.33 15.12
CA ALA A 95 -4.98 15.46 14.87
C ALA A 95 -5.36 14.94 13.49
N ILE A 96 -4.44 14.95 12.52
CA ILE A 96 -4.64 14.40 11.18
C ILE A 96 -4.53 12.88 11.26
N LYS A 97 -5.68 12.20 11.19
CA LYS A 97 -5.74 10.75 11.28
C LYS A 97 -5.52 10.09 9.90
N PRO A 98 -5.03 8.84 9.85
CA PRO A 98 -4.94 8.07 8.61
C PRO A 98 -6.23 8.09 7.76
N GLY A 99 -7.40 7.95 8.38
CA GLY A 99 -8.68 8.00 7.66
C GLY A 99 -9.00 9.35 7.01
N THR A 100 -8.52 10.45 7.60
CA THR A 100 -8.60 11.79 7.01
C THR A 100 -7.75 11.87 5.74
N LEU A 101 -6.53 11.32 5.79
CA LEU A 101 -5.62 11.26 4.63
C LEU A 101 -6.19 10.40 3.51
N SER A 102 -6.78 9.24 3.83
CA SER A 102 -7.47 8.40 2.84
C SER A 102 -8.59 9.16 2.14
N SER A 103 -9.43 9.87 2.90
CA SER A 103 -10.53 10.67 2.35
C SER A 103 -10.01 11.80 1.47
N ALA A 104 -8.97 12.48 1.91
CA ALA A 104 -8.34 13.59 1.21
C ALA A 104 -7.69 13.14 -0.12
N LEU A 105 -6.97 12.01 -0.12
CA LEU A 105 -6.44 11.41 -1.35
C LEU A 105 -7.54 10.98 -2.31
N MET A 106 -8.63 10.38 -1.81
CA MET A 106 -9.73 9.94 -2.67
C MET A 106 -10.46 11.12 -3.31
N ALA A 107 -10.52 12.28 -2.63
CA ALA A 107 -11.12 13.50 -3.18
C ALA A 107 -10.37 14.05 -4.41
N LEU A 108 -9.08 13.74 -4.58
CA LEU A 108 -8.32 14.06 -5.80
C LEU A 108 -8.75 13.22 -7.02
N VAL A 109 -9.38 12.07 -6.79
CA VAL A 109 -9.82 11.18 -7.87
C VAL A 109 -11.17 11.66 -8.40
N PRO A 110 -11.33 11.83 -9.74
CA PRO A 110 -12.62 12.14 -10.34
C PRO A 110 -13.73 11.20 -9.86
N HIS A 111 -14.90 11.75 -9.53
CA HIS A 111 -15.98 11.01 -8.86
C HIS A 111 -16.44 9.76 -9.64
N ASP A 112 -16.39 9.79 -10.97
CA ASP A 112 -16.72 8.65 -11.83
C ASP A 112 -15.65 7.53 -11.80
N LEU A 113 -14.42 7.87 -11.43
CA LEU A 113 -13.30 6.93 -11.30
C LEU A 113 -13.11 6.37 -9.90
N GLN A 114 -13.61 7.04 -8.85
CA GLN A 114 -13.48 6.56 -7.46
C GLN A 114 -13.96 5.10 -7.30
N ARG A 115 -15.11 4.77 -7.90
CA ARG A 115 -15.67 3.41 -7.88
C ARG A 115 -14.85 2.39 -8.68
N LYS A 116 -13.99 2.85 -9.61
CA LYS A 116 -13.15 2.00 -10.44
C LYS A 116 -11.81 1.67 -9.78
N VAL A 117 -11.41 2.39 -8.73
CA VAL A 117 -10.13 2.15 -8.03
C VAL A 117 -10.03 0.71 -7.52
N ASP A 118 -11.10 0.20 -6.89
CA ASP A 118 -11.14 -1.18 -6.37
C ASP A 118 -11.19 -2.23 -7.49
N ALA A 119 -11.84 -1.93 -8.62
CA ALA A 119 -11.90 -2.84 -9.75
C ALA A 119 -10.57 -2.91 -10.52
N LEU A 120 -9.87 -1.79 -10.66
CA LEU A 120 -8.64 -1.70 -11.45
C LEU A 120 -7.40 -2.07 -10.64
N ALA A 121 -7.33 -1.64 -9.39
CA ALA A 121 -6.23 -1.88 -8.48
C ALA A 121 -6.78 -2.41 -7.14
N PRO A 122 -7.28 -3.65 -7.06
CA PRO A 122 -7.87 -4.19 -5.83
C PRO A 122 -6.86 -4.24 -4.66
N THR A 123 -7.35 -4.17 -3.43
CA THR A 123 -6.48 -4.24 -2.24
C THR A 123 -5.96 -5.65 -1.95
N HIS A 124 -6.74 -6.67 -2.28
CA HIS A 124 -6.44 -8.07 -2.00
C HIS A 124 -6.78 -8.95 -3.21
N PHE A 125 -6.13 -10.12 -3.23
CA PHE A 125 -6.42 -11.23 -4.12
C PHE A 125 -7.06 -12.36 -3.32
N ASP A 126 -8.17 -12.89 -3.82
CA ASP A 126 -8.83 -14.05 -3.24
C ASP A 126 -8.16 -15.32 -3.74
N ALA A 127 -7.35 -15.94 -2.87
CA ALA A 127 -6.66 -17.17 -3.19
C ALA A 127 -7.63 -18.36 -3.22
N PRO A 128 -7.38 -19.40 -4.03
CA PRO A 128 -8.17 -20.65 -4.02
C PRO A 128 -8.28 -21.33 -2.65
N SER A 129 -7.36 -21.04 -1.72
CA SER A 129 -7.41 -21.49 -0.33
C SER A 129 -8.53 -20.84 0.51
N GLY A 130 -9.18 -19.79 -0.02
CA GLY A 130 -10.11 -18.91 0.70
C GLY A 130 -9.42 -17.77 1.46
N SER A 131 -8.11 -17.59 1.31
CA SER A 131 -7.38 -16.47 1.93
C SER A 131 -7.51 -15.18 1.13
N HIS A 132 -7.65 -14.06 1.84
CA HIS A 132 -7.58 -12.71 1.27
C HIS A 132 -6.16 -12.18 1.40
N VAL A 133 -5.38 -12.21 0.31
CA VAL A 133 -3.94 -11.90 0.33
C VAL A 133 -3.70 -10.48 -0.20
N PRO A 134 -3.01 -9.60 0.53
CA PRO A 134 -2.81 -8.21 0.10
C PRO A 134 -1.94 -8.11 -1.15
N ILE A 135 -2.26 -7.14 -2.02
CA ILE A 135 -1.48 -6.80 -3.20
C ILE A 135 -0.68 -5.53 -2.90
N ARG A 136 0.63 -5.55 -3.18
CA ARG A 136 1.51 -4.37 -3.05
C ARG A 136 1.63 -3.64 -4.39
N TYR A 137 1.65 -2.30 -4.32
CA TYR A 137 1.69 -1.39 -5.48
C TYR A 137 2.85 -0.39 -5.41
N ASP A 138 3.81 -0.64 -4.52
CA ASP A 138 5.00 0.19 -4.26
C ASP A 138 6.05 0.11 -5.40
N GLY A 139 6.00 -0.95 -6.21
CA GLY A 139 6.90 -1.14 -7.35
C GLY A 139 6.35 -0.69 -8.71
N GLU A 140 7.08 -1.07 -9.74
CA GLU A 140 6.65 -0.93 -11.15
C GLU A 140 5.45 -1.85 -11.45
N TRP A 141 5.45 -3.05 -10.87
CA TRP A 141 4.45 -4.09 -11.10
C TRP A 141 3.76 -4.46 -9.79
N PRO A 142 2.44 -4.73 -9.81
CA PRO A 142 1.73 -5.17 -8.61
C PRO A 142 2.25 -6.53 -8.17
N VAL A 143 2.52 -6.68 -6.87
CA VAL A 143 3.13 -7.88 -6.29
C VAL A 143 2.17 -8.57 -5.34
N LEU A 144 2.03 -9.89 -5.52
CA LEU A 144 1.30 -10.78 -4.62
C LEU A 144 2.27 -11.72 -3.92
N ALA A 145 2.58 -11.44 -2.66
CA ALA A 145 3.39 -12.31 -1.81
C ALA A 145 2.50 -13.38 -1.17
N VAL A 146 2.55 -14.60 -1.66
CA VAL A 146 1.60 -15.66 -1.32
C VAL A 146 2.29 -16.99 -1.13
N ARG A 147 1.86 -17.77 -0.14
CA ARG A 147 2.42 -19.11 0.06
C ARG A 147 1.99 -20.02 -1.09
N VAL A 148 2.93 -20.80 -1.61
CA VAL A 148 2.72 -21.59 -2.84
C VAL A 148 1.55 -22.57 -2.73
N GLN A 149 1.31 -23.15 -1.54
CA GLN A 149 0.19 -24.06 -1.30
C GLN A 149 -1.19 -23.42 -1.38
N GLU A 150 -1.27 -22.09 -1.33
CA GLU A 150 -2.53 -21.36 -1.45
C GLU A 150 -2.97 -21.18 -2.90
N LEU A 151 -2.05 -21.43 -3.85
CA LEU A 151 -2.29 -21.37 -5.29
C LEU A 151 -2.47 -22.75 -5.93
N PHE A 152 -2.46 -23.84 -5.15
CA PHE A 152 -2.76 -25.16 -5.72
C PHE A 152 -4.16 -25.19 -6.34
N GLY A 153 -4.31 -25.95 -7.42
CA GLY A 153 -5.53 -25.98 -8.22
C GLY A 153 -5.67 -24.81 -9.19
N LEU A 154 -4.82 -23.79 -9.12
CA LEU A 154 -4.88 -22.64 -10.01
C LEU A 154 -4.07 -22.87 -11.28
N ASP A 155 -4.78 -22.98 -12.41
CA ASP A 155 -4.25 -23.25 -13.75
C ASP A 155 -4.06 -21.98 -14.60
N ARG A 156 -4.54 -20.83 -14.12
CA ARG A 156 -4.42 -19.53 -14.76
C ARG A 156 -3.62 -18.57 -13.89
N HIS A 157 -2.77 -17.77 -14.51
CA HIS A 157 -2.00 -16.79 -13.77
C HIS A 157 -2.90 -15.65 -13.26
N PRO A 158 -2.79 -15.25 -11.97
CA PRO A 158 -3.54 -14.13 -11.41
C PRO A 158 -3.30 -12.81 -12.15
N SER A 159 -4.37 -12.05 -12.33
CA SER A 159 -4.35 -10.76 -13.04
C SER A 159 -5.37 -9.80 -12.45
N ILE A 160 -5.06 -8.52 -12.48
CA ILE A 160 -5.94 -7.40 -12.08
C ILE A 160 -6.30 -6.53 -13.29
N ALA A 161 -6.95 -5.39 -13.07
CA ALA A 161 -7.38 -4.47 -14.12
C ALA A 161 -8.16 -5.18 -15.25
N ASN A 162 -9.20 -5.93 -14.87
CA ASN A 162 -10.02 -6.74 -15.79
C ASN A 162 -9.21 -7.75 -16.63
N GLY A 163 -8.11 -8.27 -16.09
CA GLY A 163 -7.30 -9.30 -16.72
C GLY A 163 -6.14 -8.78 -17.58
N THR A 164 -5.94 -7.47 -17.64
CA THR A 164 -4.92 -6.85 -18.50
C THR A 164 -3.55 -6.79 -17.85
N VAL A 165 -3.48 -6.81 -16.51
CA VAL A 165 -2.23 -6.70 -15.77
C VAL A 165 -1.99 -7.97 -14.97
N LEU A 166 -0.92 -8.69 -15.29
CA LEU A 166 -0.49 -9.88 -14.55
C LEU A 166 0.15 -9.48 -13.22
N LEU A 167 -0.17 -10.22 -12.16
CA LEU A 167 0.46 -10.01 -10.85
C LEU A 167 1.86 -10.63 -10.83
N THR A 168 2.84 -9.93 -10.28
CA THR A 168 4.12 -10.58 -9.95
C THR A 168 3.92 -11.44 -8.71
N LEU A 169 4.05 -12.75 -8.84
CA LEU A 169 3.91 -13.66 -7.71
C LEU A 169 5.25 -13.83 -7.01
N GLU A 170 5.34 -13.39 -5.76
CA GLU A 170 6.39 -13.79 -4.83
C GLU A 170 5.90 -15.02 -4.09
N LEU A 171 6.28 -16.20 -4.60
CA LEU A 171 5.91 -17.46 -4.00
C LEU A 171 6.71 -17.65 -2.71
N LEU A 172 5.99 -17.96 -1.63
CA LEU A 172 6.54 -18.14 -0.29
C LEU A 172 6.45 -19.59 0.18
N SER A 173 7.39 -19.99 1.02
CA SER A 173 7.32 -21.22 1.80
C SER A 173 6.28 -21.12 2.93
N PRO A 174 5.96 -22.22 3.64
CA PRO A 174 5.09 -22.17 4.81
C PRO A 174 5.56 -21.23 5.92
N ALA A 175 6.86 -20.96 6.00
CA ALA A 175 7.46 -20.02 6.95
C ALA A 175 7.60 -18.60 6.40
N HIS A 176 6.84 -18.25 5.35
CA HIS A 176 6.86 -16.94 4.70
C HIS A 176 8.24 -16.53 4.16
N ARG A 177 9.08 -17.50 3.78
CA ARG A 177 10.37 -17.22 3.12
C ARG A 177 10.18 -17.25 1.61
N PRO A 178 10.73 -16.28 0.85
CA PRO A 178 10.70 -16.31 -0.60
C PRO A 178 11.34 -17.60 -1.14
N ILE A 179 10.68 -18.22 -2.12
CA ILE A 179 11.18 -19.42 -2.81
C ILE A 179 11.37 -19.19 -4.31
N GLN A 180 10.48 -18.41 -4.94
CA GLN A 180 10.51 -18.12 -6.37
C GLN A 180 9.69 -16.87 -6.65
N THR A 181 10.12 -16.07 -7.63
CA THR A 181 9.30 -15.00 -8.21
C THR A 181 8.90 -15.40 -9.63
N THR A 182 7.62 -15.24 -10.00
CA THR A 182 7.14 -15.58 -11.35
C THR A 182 5.99 -14.67 -11.83
N ARG A 183 5.91 -14.48 -13.15
CA ARG A 183 4.75 -13.92 -13.88
C ARG A 183 4.08 -14.94 -14.80
N ASP A 184 4.50 -16.21 -14.70
CA ASP A 184 3.90 -17.35 -15.38
C ASP A 184 3.77 -18.49 -14.37
N LEU A 185 2.60 -18.55 -13.74
CA LEU A 185 2.28 -19.58 -12.74
C LEU A 185 2.12 -20.96 -13.41
N PRO A 186 1.41 -21.08 -14.55
CA PRO A 186 1.35 -22.34 -15.29
C PRO A 186 2.74 -22.86 -15.73
N GLY A 187 3.62 -21.97 -16.20
CA GLY A 187 5.01 -22.31 -16.52
C GLY A 187 5.79 -22.77 -15.30
N PHE A 188 5.65 -22.09 -14.16
CA PHE A 188 6.24 -22.51 -12.88
C PHE A 188 5.83 -23.94 -12.49
N TRP A 189 4.53 -24.26 -12.60
CA TRP A 189 4.02 -25.60 -12.29
C TRP A 189 4.59 -26.71 -13.18
N ARG A 190 4.77 -26.43 -14.48
CA ARG A 190 5.32 -27.40 -15.44
C ARG A 190 6.84 -27.50 -15.40
N GLY A 191 7.53 -26.47 -14.90
CA GLY A 191 8.98 -26.39 -14.86
C GLY A 191 9.53 -26.57 -13.44
N SER A 192 9.91 -25.44 -12.83
CA SER A 192 10.68 -25.39 -11.58
C SER A 192 9.96 -25.93 -10.33
N TRP A 193 8.67 -26.25 -10.41
CA TRP A 193 7.94 -26.85 -9.30
C TRP A 193 8.56 -28.16 -8.81
N ALA A 194 9.06 -29.03 -9.70
CA ALA A 194 9.63 -30.32 -9.30
C ALA A 194 10.82 -30.17 -8.32
N ASP A 195 11.69 -29.19 -8.59
CA ASP A 195 12.86 -28.91 -7.75
C ASP A 195 12.44 -28.25 -6.44
N VAL A 196 11.56 -27.24 -6.50
CA VAL A 196 10.99 -26.57 -5.32
C VAL A 196 10.29 -27.58 -4.41
N ARG A 197 9.48 -28.48 -4.98
CA ARG A 197 8.78 -29.54 -4.26
C ARG A 197 9.77 -30.44 -3.50
N THR A 198 10.90 -30.78 -4.11
CA THR A 198 11.92 -31.64 -3.50
C THR A 198 12.57 -30.97 -2.29
N ASP A 199 12.98 -29.70 -2.43
CA ASP A 199 13.55 -28.92 -1.31
C ASP A 199 12.50 -28.70 -0.20
N MET A 200 11.27 -28.30 -0.57
CA MET A 200 10.20 -28.03 0.39
C MET A 200 9.76 -29.27 1.16
N ARG A 201 9.76 -30.45 0.54
CA ARG A 201 9.46 -31.72 1.22
C ARG A 201 10.48 -32.05 2.30
N GLY A 202 11.76 -31.73 2.07
CA GLY A 202 12.81 -31.90 3.08
C GLY A 202 12.68 -30.91 4.24
N ARG A 203 12.46 -29.63 3.95
CA ARG A 203 12.37 -28.56 4.98
C ARG A 203 11.06 -28.57 5.76
N TYR A 204 9.96 -28.95 5.12
CA TYR A 204 8.61 -28.87 5.68
C TYR A 204 7.84 -30.19 5.48
N PRO A 205 8.28 -31.30 6.12
CA PRO A 205 7.73 -32.64 5.87
C PRO A 205 6.27 -32.82 6.32
N LYS A 206 5.75 -31.93 7.17
CA LYS A 206 4.35 -31.96 7.65
C LYS A 206 3.35 -31.38 6.65
N HIS A 207 3.82 -30.71 5.59
CA HIS A 207 2.98 -30.09 4.57
C HIS A 207 2.78 -31.02 3.35
N VAL A 208 1.69 -30.81 2.62
CA VAL A 208 1.40 -31.54 1.39
C VAL A 208 2.14 -30.90 0.23
N TRP A 209 2.95 -31.69 -0.48
CA TRP A 209 3.77 -31.28 -1.62
C TRP A 209 3.40 -32.13 -2.85
N PRO A 210 2.32 -31.78 -3.57
CA PRO A 210 1.76 -32.62 -4.62
C PRO A 210 2.71 -32.75 -5.82
N GLU A 211 2.70 -33.91 -6.46
CA GLU A 211 3.38 -34.09 -7.76
C GLU A 211 2.75 -33.21 -8.82
N ASN A 212 1.41 -33.18 -8.86
CA ASN A 212 0.64 -32.33 -9.75
C ASN A 212 -0.08 -31.23 -8.93
N PRO A 213 0.45 -29.99 -8.88
CA PRO A 213 -0.14 -28.90 -8.12
C PRO A 213 -1.47 -28.41 -8.70
N LEU A 214 -1.74 -28.67 -9.99
CA LEU A 214 -3.00 -28.28 -10.66
C LEU A 214 -4.20 -29.12 -10.21
N LEU A 215 -3.96 -30.33 -9.69
CA LEU A 215 -5.02 -31.22 -9.19
C LEU A 215 -5.13 -31.21 -7.67
N ALA A 216 -4.28 -30.45 -6.99
CA ALA A 216 -4.24 -30.40 -5.54
C ALA A 216 -5.18 -29.33 -4.99
N THR A 217 -5.86 -29.64 -3.88
CA THR A 217 -6.68 -28.66 -3.16
C THR A 217 -5.78 -27.63 -2.47
N ALA A 218 -6.03 -26.35 -2.73
CA ALA A 218 -5.37 -25.27 -2.01
C ALA A 218 -5.64 -25.33 -0.50
N THR A 219 -4.64 -24.98 0.29
CA THR A 219 -4.76 -24.97 1.74
C THR A 219 -3.90 -23.87 2.36
N SER A 220 -4.49 -23.13 3.31
CA SER A 220 -3.76 -22.18 4.14
C SER A 220 -3.12 -22.83 5.38
N ARG A 221 -3.35 -24.14 5.59
CA ARG A 221 -2.93 -24.88 6.79
C ARG A 221 -1.86 -25.92 6.50
N ALA A 222 -1.11 -26.29 7.53
CA ALA A 222 -0.11 -27.36 7.43
C ALA A 222 -0.75 -28.74 7.16
N LYS A 223 -1.96 -29.00 7.67
CA LYS A 223 -2.71 -30.23 7.44
C LYS A 223 -4.10 -29.89 6.87
N PRO A 224 -4.52 -30.48 5.73
CA PRO A 224 -5.89 -30.34 5.21
C PRO A 224 -6.93 -30.87 6.23
N ARG A 225 -8.18 -30.39 6.17
CA ARG A 225 -9.28 -30.99 6.96
C ARG A 225 -9.61 -32.37 6.36
N GLY A 226 -9.52 -33.42 7.18
CA GLY A 226 -10.01 -34.76 6.86
C GLY A 226 -9.01 -35.70 6.20
N THR A 227 -8.16 -36.31 7.04
CA THR A 227 -7.83 -37.75 7.03
C THR A 227 -7.67 -38.18 8.48
#